data_AF-A0A179IU14-F1
#
_entry.id   AF-A0A179IU14-F1
#
_cell.length_a   1.000
_cell.length_b   1.000
_cell.length_c   1.000
_cell.angle_alpha   90.00
_cell.angle_beta   90.00
_cell.angle_gamma   90.00
#
_symmetry.space_group_name_H-M   'P 1'
#
loop_
_entity.id
_entity.type
_entity.pdbx_description
1 polymer ?
#
loop_
_entity_poly.entity_id
_entity_poly.type
_entity_poly.pdbx_seq_one_letter_code
_entity_poly.pdbx_strand_id
1 'polypeptide(L)'
;MPVWRDSLTRILSASRDEAERWLPKAMMNPALWFDKYFLARNGEDKEARQNHVHRVVLLFNKNVSAKENKDLESDKIELAYAQFFKRWKEALEERKAMMREAETLGRLSIHLGAPSVLETSVLFKHPYGIPYIPGRALKGLAARFARLYLGETWRADRDAYQTLFGTIEAEGMVTFYDALPIPESVQIHSDVMNVHHSEYYRDGKTPPADWDSPTPIPFISVTGRFLIALEGQPKWVRTAFQILRLAFCYVGVGAKSSSGYGRLRLILEKDDA
;
A
#
# COMPACT_ATOMS: atom_id res chain seq x y z
N MET A 1 25.47 -23.21 -15.30
CA MET A 1 25.71 -22.59 -13.97
C MET A 1 27.21 -22.45 -13.80
N PRO A 2 27.80 -21.24 -13.93
CA PRO A 2 28.37 -20.57 -12.75
C PRO A 2 28.49 -19.02 -12.82
N VAL A 3 27.93 -18.32 -13.81
CA VAL A 3 28.22 -16.87 -14.02
C VAL A 3 27.59 -15.97 -12.93
N TRP A 4 26.44 -16.34 -12.37
CA TRP A 4 25.70 -15.51 -11.41
C TRP A 4 26.29 -15.47 -9.99
N ARG A 5 27.07 -16.49 -9.60
CA ARG A 5 27.68 -16.53 -8.25
C ARG A 5 28.82 -15.52 -8.14
N ASP A 6 29.67 -15.41 -9.14
CA ASP A 6 30.80 -14.46 -9.13
C ASP A 6 30.35 -13.00 -9.14
N SER A 7 29.25 -12.69 -9.84
CA SER A 7 28.67 -11.35 -9.86
C SER A 7 28.11 -10.94 -8.49
N LEU A 8 27.41 -11.84 -7.79
CA LEU A 8 26.86 -11.56 -6.47
C LEU A 8 27.97 -11.37 -5.42
N THR A 9 29.01 -12.21 -5.44
CA THR A 9 30.14 -12.08 -4.51
C THR A 9 30.93 -10.79 -4.72
N ARG A 10 31.07 -10.34 -5.98
CA ARG A 10 31.70 -9.05 -6.32
C ARG A 10 30.87 -7.83 -5.93
N ILE A 11 29.55 -7.89 -6.09
CA ILE A 11 28.62 -6.83 -5.63
C ILE A 11 28.68 -6.69 -4.10
N LEU A 12 28.79 -7.82 -3.38
CA LEU A 12 28.90 -7.82 -1.92
C LEU A 12 30.25 -7.29 -1.43
N SER A 13 31.33 -7.39 -2.21
CA SER A 13 32.68 -6.88 -1.87
C SER A 13 32.97 -5.46 -2.35
N ALA A 14 32.25 -4.96 -3.36
CA ALA A 14 32.45 -3.65 -3.98
C ALA A 14 32.18 -2.47 -3.01
N SER A 15 32.85 -1.34 -3.25
CA SER A 15 32.48 -0.06 -2.63
C SER A 15 31.06 0.37 -3.06
N ARG A 16 30.39 1.22 -2.27
CA ARG A 16 28.99 1.65 -2.54
C ARG A 16 28.83 2.18 -3.97
N ASP A 17 29.78 2.97 -4.46
CA ASP A 17 29.79 3.54 -5.82
C ASP A 17 30.03 2.49 -6.91
N GLU A 18 30.80 1.45 -6.63
CA GLU A 18 31.04 0.35 -7.56
C GLU A 18 29.81 -0.56 -7.65
N ALA A 19 29.23 -0.98 -6.53
CA ALA A 19 28.02 -1.81 -6.52
C ALA A 19 26.87 -1.14 -7.31
N GLU A 20 26.71 0.19 -7.17
CA GLU A 20 25.75 0.99 -7.94
C GLU A 20 25.99 0.97 -9.45
N ARG A 21 27.23 0.81 -9.90
CA ARG A 21 27.59 0.67 -11.31
C ARG A 21 27.17 -0.68 -11.92
N TRP A 22 27.08 -1.72 -11.09
CA TRP A 22 26.73 -3.09 -11.51
C TRP A 22 25.26 -3.44 -11.29
N LEU A 23 24.50 -2.61 -10.57
CA LEU A 23 23.06 -2.76 -10.49
C LEU A 23 22.48 -2.66 -11.90
N PRO A 24 21.64 -3.60 -12.34
CA PRO A 24 21.07 -3.55 -13.67
C PRO A 24 20.26 -2.26 -13.82
N LYS A 25 20.83 -1.29 -14.55
CA LYS A 25 20.20 0.00 -14.86
C LYS A 25 18.82 -0.16 -15.53
N ALA A 26 18.59 -1.33 -16.12
CA ALA A 26 17.42 -1.74 -16.90
C ALA A 26 16.33 -2.48 -16.09
N MET A 27 16.55 -2.87 -14.83
CA MET A 27 15.55 -3.63 -14.09
C MET A 27 14.61 -2.69 -13.29
N MET A 28 13.70 -2.06 -14.04
CA MET A 28 12.85 -0.92 -13.63
C MET A 28 11.64 -1.28 -12.74
N ASN A 29 11.74 -2.29 -11.88
CA ASN A 29 10.63 -2.65 -10.97
C ASN A 29 10.84 -2.05 -9.57
N PRO A 30 10.01 -1.07 -9.14
CA PRO A 30 10.12 -0.43 -7.82
C PRO A 30 10.04 -1.40 -6.64
N ALA A 31 9.23 -2.46 -6.72
CA ALA A 31 9.13 -3.46 -5.66
C ALA A 31 10.41 -4.27 -5.50
N LEU A 32 11.04 -4.64 -6.62
CA LEU A 32 12.30 -5.37 -6.60
C LEU A 32 13.42 -4.50 -6.01
N TRP A 33 13.48 -3.22 -6.38
CA TRP A 33 14.40 -2.25 -5.79
C TRP A 33 14.17 -2.07 -4.29
N PHE A 34 12.92 -1.91 -3.88
CA PHE A 34 12.54 -1.72 -2.49
C PHE A 34 12.95 -2.92 -1.62
N ASP A 35 12.67 -4.15 -2.06
CA ASP A 35 12.87 -5.36 -1.24
C ASP A 35 14.24 -6.03 -1.39
N LYS A 36 14.89 -5.97 -2.56
CA LYS A 36 16.08 -6.78 -2.87
C LYS A 36 17.37 -5.99 -3.03
N TYR A 37 17.31 -4.70 -3.39
CA TYR A 37 18.49 -3.90 -3.70
C TYR A 37 18.85 -2.87 -2.63
N PHE A 38 18.47 -3.12 -1.38
CA PHE A 38 18.97 -2.34 -0.25
C PHE A 38 20.42 -2.75 0.05
N LEU A 39 21.38 -1.89 -0.29
CA LEU A 39 22.82 -2.18 -0.23
C LEU A 39 23.51 -1.78 1.09
N ALA A 40 22.77 -1.48 2.17
CA ALA A 40 23.41 -1.16 3.44
C ALA A 40 23.93 -2.44 4.12
N ARG A 41 25.24 -2.49 4.39
CA ARG A 41 25.90 -3.63 5.05
C ARG A 41 25.48 -3.80 6.52
N ASN A 42 25.05 -2.71 7.17
CA ASN A 42 24.48 -2.70 8.51
C ASN A 42 23.16 -1.91 8.48
N GLY A 43 22.09 -2.49 9.02
CA GLY A 43 20.74 -1.91 8.97
C GLY A 43 20.58 -0.55 9.64
N GLU A 44 21.59 -0.02 10.34
CA GLU A 44 21.48 1.17 11.20
C GLU A 44 21.79 2.50 10.50
N ASP A 45 22.20 2.51 9.22
CA ASP A 45 22.50 3.74 8.49
C ASP A 45 21.22 4.48 8.05
N LYS A 46 20.84 5.50 8.83
CA LYS A 46 19.66 6.36 8.60
C LYS A 46 19.71 7.08 7.25
N GLU A 47 20.89 7.53 6.83
CA GLU A 47 21.07 8.26 5.57
C GLU A 47 20.92 7.31 4.37
N ALA A 48 21.43 6.07 4.49
CA ALA A 48 21.22 5.04 3.47
C ALA A 48 19.73 4.69 3.31
N ARG A 49 18.96 4.59 4.41
CA ARG A 49 17.51 4.34 4.35
C ARG A 49 16.76 5.46 3.65
N GLN A 50 17.06 6.72 3.99
CA GLN A 50 16.41 7.87 3.37
C GLN A 50 16.72 7.96 1.87
N ASN A 51 18.00 7.76 1.50
CA ASN A 51 18.42 7.73 0.11
C ASN A 51 17.74 6.60 -0.68
N HIS A 52 17.56 5.43 -0.07
CA HIS A 52 16.88 4.30 -0.71
C HIS A 52 15.39 4.57 -0.95
N VAL A 53 14.69 5.10 0.06
CA VAL A 53 13.28 5.52 -0.09
C VAL A 53 13.14 6.57 -1.20
N HIS A 54 14.01 7.58 -1.19
CA HIS A 54 14.03 8.63 -2.21
C HIS A 54 14.26 8.05 -3.62
N ARG A 55 15.18 7.10 -3.77
CA ARG A 55 15.43 6.42 -5.05
C ARG A 55 14.22 5.63 -5.54
N VAL A 56 13.55 4.88 -4.68
CA VAL A 56 12.34 4.12 -5.06
C VAL A 56 11.23 5.07 -5.51
N VAL A 57 11.06 6.21 -4.83
CA VAL A 57 10.11 7.26 -5.21
C VAL A 57 10.44 7.83 -6.58
N LEU A 58 11.71 8.19 -6.83
CA LEU A 58 12.16 8.70 -8.13
C LEU A 58 11.95 7.68 -9.25
N LEU A 59 12.33 6.43 -9.03
CA LEU A 59 12.15 5.35 -10.02
C LEU A 59 10.67 5.14 -10.34
N PHE A 60 9.81 5.09 -9.32
CA PHE A 60 8.37 4.92 -9.53
C PHE A 60 7.78 6.08 -10.31
N ASN A 61 8.01 7.32 -9.87
CA ASN A 61 7.41 8.50 -10.49
C ASN A 61 8.00 8.77 -11.89
N LYS A 62 9.28 8.43 -12.13
CA LYS A 62 9.86 8.45 -13.48
C LYS A 62 9.13 7.47 -14.39
N ASN A 63 8.87 6.24 -13.93
CA ASN A 63 8.17 5.23 -14.72
C ASN A 63 6.73 5.65 -15.07
N VAL A 64 6.03 6.37 -14.18
CA VAL A 64 4.66 6.87 -14.42
C VAL A 64 4.65 8.14 -15.30
N SER A 65 5.72 8.95 -15.27
CA SER A 65 5.81 10.21 -16.02
C SER A 65 6.54 10.09 -17.37
N ALA A 66 6.97 8.88 -17.75
CA ALA A 66 7.86 8.64 -18.90
C ALA A 66 7.25 8.95 -20.29
N LYS A 67 6.03 9.51 -20.39
CA LYS A 67 5.45 9.98 -21.65
C LYS A 67 6.34 10.98 -22.44
N GLU A 68 7.28 11.66 -21.78
CA GLU A 68 8.15 12.65 -22.42
C GLU A 68 9.56 12.14 -22.80
N ASN A 69 10.00 10.97 -22.33
CA ASN A 69 11.29 10.39 -22.69
C ASN A 69 11.13 8.93 -23.10
N LYS A 70 11.47 8.62 -24.35
CA LYS A 70 11.44 7.28 -24.99
C LYS A 70 12.40 6.26 -24.35
N ASP A 71 12.30 6.04 -23.05
CA ASP A 71 12.93 4.89 -22.38
C ASP A 71 12.02 3.67 -22.61
N LEU A 72 12.36 2.85 -23.62
CA LEU A 72 11.57 1.72 -24.13
C LEU A 72 11.16 0.65 -23.09
N GLU A 73 11.67 0.69 -21.86
CA GLU A 73 11.42 -0.30 -20.81
C GLU A 73 10.45 0.16 -19.71
N SER A 74 10.38 1.46 -19.35
CA SER A 74 9.32 2.01 -18.47
C SER A 74 7.96 1.82 -19.10
N ASP A 75 7.90 2.14 -20.40
CA ASP A 75 6.69 2.07 -21.21
C ASP A 75 6.13 0.64 -21.21
N LYS A 76 7.00 -0.38 -21.13
CA LYS A 76 6.56 -1.79 -21.10
C LYS A 76 5.89 -2.17 -19.78
N ILE A 77 6.37 -1.69 -18.63
CA ILE A 77 5.79 -2.04 -17.32
C ILE A 77 4.45 -1.34 -17.13
N GLU A 78 4.38 -0.05 -17.47
CA GLU A 78 3.14 0.73 -17.40
C GLU A 78 2.09 0.16 -18.36
N LEU A 79 2.48 -0.15 -19.60
CA LEU A 79 1.60 -0.81 -20.56
C LEU A 79 1.15 -2.20 -20.08
N ALA A 80 2.06 -2.99 -19.51
CA ALA A 80 1.73 -4.31 -18.98
C ALA A 80 0.73 -4.23 -17.81
N TYR A 81 0.87 -3.23 -16.94
CA TYR A 81 -0.10 -2.99 -15.88
C TYR A 81 -1.43 -2.52 -16.44
N ALA A 82 -1.46 -1.57 -17.38
CA ALA A 82 -2.69 -1.09 -17.99
C ALA A 82 -3.47 -2.25 -18.66
N GLN A 83 -2.77 -3.14 -19.36
CA GLN A 83 -3.37 -4.34 -19.95
C GLN A 83 -3.87 -5.33 -18.88
N PHE A 84 -3.11 -5.54 -17.80
CA PHE A 84 -3.56 -6.36 -16.67
C PHE A 84 -4.80 -5.78 -16.00
N PHE A 85 -4.81 -4.48 -15.72
CA PHE A 85 -5.91 -3.76 -15.11
C PHE A 85 -7.17 -3.85 -15.98
N LYS A 86 -7.03 -3.71 -17.30
CA LYS A 86 -8.14 -3.90 -18.25
C LYS A 86 -8.73 -5.31 -18.14
N ARG A 87 -7.91 -6.36 -18.26
CA ARG A 87 -8.37 -7.76 -18.13
C ARG A 87 -9.00 -8.04 -16.78
N TRP A 88 -8.44 -7.48 -15.71
CA TRP A 88 -8.96 -7.63 -14.36
C TRP A 88 -10.33 -6.96 -14.20
N LYS A 89 -10.49 -5.74 -14.75
CA LYS A 89 -11.77 -5.03 -14.76
C LYS A 89 -12.83 -5.79 -15.57
N GLU A 90 -12.49 -6.29 -16.76
CA GLU A 90 -13.37 -7.12 -17.59
C GLU A 90 -13.83 -8.37 -16.84
N ALA A 91 -12.92 -9.06 -16.16
CA ALA A 91 -13.27 -10.23 -15.34
C ALA A 91 -14.21 -9.88 -14.17
N LEU A 92 -14.11 -8.68 -13.58
CA LEU A 92 -15.03 -8.22 -12.55
C LEU A 92 -16.42 -7.91 -13.11
N GLU A 93 -16.48 -7.32 -14.30
CA GLU A 93 -17.75 -7.05 -15.01
C GLU A 93 -18.48 -8.34 -15.37
N GLU A 94 -17.77 -9.36 -15.86
CA GLU A 94 -18.32 -10.70 -16.13
C GLU A 94 -18.90 -11.36 -14.88
N ARG A 95 -18.25 -11.16 -13.73
CA ARG A 95 -18.72 -11.63 -12.42
C ARG A 95 -19.82 -10.77 -11.82
N LYS A 96 -20.23 -9.69 -12.49
CA LYS A 96 -21.21 -8.71 -12.00
C LYS A 96 -20.80 -8.11 -10.64
N ALA A 97 -19.50 -7.98 -10.40
CA ALA A 97 -19.00 -7.28 -9.23
C ALA A 97 -19.33 -5.79 -9.34
N MET A 98 -19.78 -5.19 -8.25
CA MET A 98 -20.02 -3.75 -8.21
C MET A 98 -18.69 -3.04 -7.96
N MET A 99 -18.39 -2.03 -8.78
CA MET A 99 -17.14 -1.30 -8.74
C MET A 99 -17.37 0.17 -8.43
N ARG A 100 -16.50 0.75 -7.59
CA ARG A 100 -16.51 2.19 -7.26
C ARG A 100 -15.09 2.72 -7.26
N GLU A 101 -14.92 3.94 -7.76
CA GLU A 101 -13.64 4.64 -7.66
C GLU A 101 -13.51 5.30 -6.28
N ALA A 102 -12.31 5.24 -5.71
CA ALA A 102 -11.95 5.93 -4.48
C ALA A 102 -10.70 6.78 -4.70
N GLU A 103 -10.78 8.06 -4.36
CA GLU A 103 -9.66 8.98 -4.48
C GLU A 103 -9.07 9.26 -3.10
N THR A 104 -7.74 9.25 -2.98
CA THR A 104 -7.07 9.66 -1.74
C THR A 104 -7.24 11.17 -1.51
N LEU A 105 -7.76 11.55 -0.34
CA LEU A 105 -7.87 12.96 0.08
C LEU A 105 -6.56 13.52 0.62
N GLY A 106 -5.65 12.64 1.05
CA GLY A 106 -4.33 12.98 1.55
C GLY A 106 -3.36 11.82 1.32
N ARG A 107 -2.26 11.79 2.08
CA ARG A 107 -1.28 10.69 2.00
C ARG A 107 -1.89 9.39 2.51
N LEU A 108 -1.74 8.32 1.73
CA LEU A 108 -2.06 6.96 2.13
C LEU A 108 -0.77 6.23 2.48
N SER A 109 -0.68 5.67 3.68
CA SER A 109 0.44 4.82 4.07
C SER A 109 -0.04 3.37 4.19
N ILE A 110 0.43 2.52 3.29
CA ILE A 110 -0.02 1.12 3.20
C ILE A 110 1.02 0.24 3.87
N HIS A 111 0.63 -0.48 4.92
CA HIS A 111 1.40 -1.60 5.47
C HIS A 111 2.75 -1.25 6.12
N LEU A 112 2.82 -0.19 6.92
CA LEU A 112 4.07 0.20 7.61
C LEU A 112 4.65 -0.82 8.61
N GLY A 113 3.90 -1.86 8.98
CA GLY A 113 4.27 -2.76 10.09
C GLY A 113 4.71 -4.17 9.69
N ALA A 114 4.89 -4.48 8.40
CA ALA A 114 5.46 -5.78 8.05
C ALA A 114 6.99 -5.75 8.12
N PRO A 115 7.62 -6.90 8.44
CA PRO A 115 9.07 -7.00 8.44
C PRO A 115 9.61 -6.61 7.06
N SER A 116 10.42 -5.55 7.03
CA SER A 116 11.14 -5.09 5.86
C SER A 116 12.51 -4.63 6.29
N VAL A 117 13.46 -4.71 5.36
CA VAL A 117 14.85 -4.24 5.55
C VAL A 117 14.87 -2.74 5.94
N LEU A 118 13.83 -1.99 5.61
CA LEU A 118 13.69 -0.57 5.93
C LEU A 118 12.86 -0.27 7.18
N GLU A 119 12.43 -1.28 7.95
CA GLU A 119 11.48 -1.17 9.09
C GLU A 119 10.09 -0.60 8.75
N THR A 120 9.91 -0.06 7.55
CA THR A 120 8.65 0.41 6.98
C THR A 120 8.44 -0.25 5.63
N SER A 121 7.37 -1.02 5.48
CA SER A 121 7.01 -1.64 4.20
C SER A 121 5.90 -0.89 3.47
N VAL A 122 5.90 -1.01 2.14
CA VAL A 122 4.76 -0.69 1.27
C VAL A 122 4.36 -1.95 0.54
N LEU A 123 3.06 -2.21 0.44
CA LEU A 123 2.56 -3.33 -0.34
C LEU A 123 2.54 -2.97 -1.83
N PHE A 124 3.51 -3.51 -2.54
CA PHE A 124 3.55 -3.49 -3.99
C PHE A 124 3.01 -4.79 -4.58
N LYS A 125 2.34 -4.69 -5.73
CA LYS A 125 2.06 -5.84 -6.58
C LYS A 125 3.34 -6.20 -7.32
N HIS A 126 4.07 -7.21 -6.82
CA HIS A 126 5.44 -7.52 -7.24
C HIS A 126 5.69 -7.50 -8.75
N PRO A 127 4.83 -8.04 -9.65
CA PRO A 127 5.12 -8.01 -11.08
C PRO A 127 5.14 -6.61 -11.71
N TYR A 128 4.42 -5.65 -11.13
CA TYR A 128 4.23 -4.32 -11.69
C TYR A 128 4.86 -3.20 -10.85
N GLY A 129 5.22 -3.50 -9.59
CA GLY A 129 5.79 -2.50 -8.67
C GLY A 129 4.79 -1.41 -8.28
N ILE A 130 3.49 -1.71 -8.31
CA ILE A 130 2.41 -0.76 -8.09
C ILE A 130 1.79 -0.95 -6.70
N PRO A 131 1.58 0.14 -5.92
CA PRO A 131 0.99 0.02 -4.60
C PRO A 131 -0.50 -0.29 -4.70
N TYR A 132 -1.01 -1.15 -3.83
CA TYR A 132 -2.43 -1.53 -3.82
C TYR A 132 -2.95 -1.66 -2.40
N ILE A 133 -4.27 -1.57 -2.22
CA ILE A 133 -4.91 -1.77 -0.93
C ILE A 133 -5.47 -3.20 -0.90
N PRO A 134 -4.99 -4.09 0.00
CA PRO A 134 -5.50 -5.45 0.05
C PRO A 134 -6.99 -5.51 0.37
N GLY A 135 -7.72 -6.45 -0.24
CA GLY A 135 -9.14 -6.68 0.03
C GLY A 135 -9.40 -7.02 1.50
N ARG A 136 -8.47 -7.73 2.15
CA ARG A 136 -8.49 -7.97 3.61
C ARG A 136 -8.43 -6.69 4.43
N ALA A 137 -7.71 -5.66 3.97
CA ALA A 137 -7.60 -4.38 4.67
C ALA A 137 -8.91 -3.59 4.52
N LEU A 138 -9.54 -3.64 3.35
CA LEU A 138 -10.87 -3.07 3.13
C LEU A 138 -11.94 -3.75 4.00
N LYS A 139 -11.97 -5.09 3.98
CA LYS A 139 -12.89 -5.89 4.80
C LYS A 139 -12.70 -5.60 6.28
N GLY A 140 -11.44 -5.58 6.75
CA GLY A 140 -11.10 -5.27 8.14
C GLY A 140 -11.49 -3.84 8.55
N LEU A 141 -11.29 -2.86 7.67
CA LEU A 141 -11.72 -1.48 7.92
C LEU A 141 -13.24 -1.38 8.04
N ALA A 142 -13.97 -1.94 7.08
CA ALA A 142 -15.43 -1.94 7.09
C ALA A 142 -15.99 -2.66 8.33
N ALA A 143 -15.45 -3.83 8.67
CA ALA A 143 -15.83 -4.60 9.85
C ALA A 143 -15.58 -3.83 11.15
N ARG A 144 -14.38 -3.26 11.30
CA ARG A 144 -14.03 -2.43 12.46
C ARG A 144 -14.96 -1.22 12.57
N PHE A 145 -15.24 -0.55 11.45
CA PHE A 145 -16.10 0.62 11.44
C PHE A 145 -17.54 0.26 11.85
N ALA A 146 -18.08 -0.80 11.26
CA ALA A 146 -19.42 -1.28 11.56
C ALA A 146 -19.60 -1.58 13.05
N ARG A 147 -18.69 -2.37 13.62
CA ARG A 147 -18.73 -2.77 15.04
C ARG A 147 -18.64 -1.60 16.02
N LEU A 148 -17.87 -0.56 15.68
CA LEU A 148 -17.58 0.55 16.61
C LEU A 148 -18.52 1.74 16.44
N TYR A 149 -19.05 2.00 15.23
CA TYR A 149 -19.71 3.26 14.92
C TYR A 149 -21.14 3.14 14.37
N LEU A 150 -21.61 1.95 13.97
CA LEU A 150 -22.97 1.78 13.39
C LEU A 150 -24.03 1.32 14.40
N GLY A 151 -23.70 1.30 15.69
CA GLY A 151 -24.64 0.98 16.76
C GLY A 151 -24.82 -0.51 17.03
N GLU A 152 -25.85 -0.85 17.82
CA GLU A 152 -26.02 -2.20 18.38
C GLU A 152 -26.27 -3.29 17.34
N THR A 153 -26.93 -2.97 16.22
CA THR A 153 -27.26 -3.94 15.16
C THR A 153 -26.04 -4.45 14.40
N TRP A 154 -24.92 -3.73 14.48
CA TRP A 154 -23.67 -4.04 13.78
C TRP A 154 -22.55 -4.56 14.69
N ARG A 155 -22.87 -4.92 15.93
CA ARG A 155 -21.91 -5.61 16.81
C ARG A 155 -21.55 -6.99 16.26
N ALA A 156 -20.38 -7.51 16.65
CA ALA A 156 -19.81 -8.74 16.07
C ALA A 156 -20.65 -10.01 16.32
N ASP A 157 -21.46 -10.00 17.38
CA ASP A 157 -22.39 -11.06 17.78
C ASP A 157 -23.74 -10.99 17.05
N ARG A 158 -23.96 -9.99 16.19
CA ARG A 158 -25.24 -9.77 15.52
C ARG A 158 -25.28 -10.28 14.10
N ASP A 159 -26.47 -10.72 13.68
CA ASP A 159 -26.74 -11.28 12.37
C ASP A 159 -26.28 -10.37 11.23
N ALA A 160 -26.54 -9.06 11.28
CA ALA A 160 -26.16 -8.16 10.19
C ALA A 160 -24.64 -8.12 9.97
N TYR A 161 -23.86 -8.11 11.05
CA TYR A 161 -22.40 -8.14 10.97
C TYR A 161 -21.91 -9.49 10.44
N GLN A 162 -22.40 -10.58 11.03
CA GLN A 162 -21.98 -11.94 10.69
C GLN A 162 -22.37 -12.32 9.27
N THR A 163 -23.53 -11.87 8.79
CA THR A 163 -23.99 -12.13 7.42
C THR A 163 -23.09 -11.42 6.40
N LEU A 164 -22.69 -10.17 6.66
CA LEU A 164 -21.84 -9.43 5.72
C LEU A 164 -20.38 -9.92 5.76
N PHE A 165 -19.79 -10.04 6.95
CA PHE A 165 -18.36 -10.32 7.10
C PHE A 165 -18.01 -11.81 7.27
N GLY A 166 -18.98 -12.65 7.60
CA GLY A 166 -18.79 -14.06 7.94
C GLY A 166 -18.41 -14.28 9.40
N THR A 167 -18.36 -15.56 9.78
CA THR A 167 -17.87 -16.07 11.06
C THR A 167 -16.75 -17.08 10.82
N ILE A 168 -16.35 -17.81 11.86
CA ILE A 168 -15.43 -18.95 11.72
C ILE A 168 -16.13 -20.12 11.00
N GLU A 169 -17.45 -20.23 11.16
CA GLU A 169 -18.26 -21.37 10.68
C GLU A 169 -18.98 -21.07 9.36
N ALA A 170 -19.14 -19.79 8.99
CA ALA A 170 -19.89 -19.37 7.81
C ALA A 170 -19.16 -18.28 7.02
N GLU A 171 -19.18 -18.39 5.69
CA GLU A 171 -18.67 -17.35 4.79
C GLU A 171 -19.56 -16.09 4.82
N GLY A 172 -18.94 -14.92 4.65
CA GLY A 172 -19.68 -13.67 4.51
C GLY A 172 -20.30 -13.52 3.12
N MET A 173 -21.40 -12.78 3.02
CA MET A 173 -22.13 -12.56 1.77
C MET A 173 -21.42 -11.62 0.78
N VAL A 174 -20.29 -11.03 1.16
CA VAL A 174 -19.54 -10.06 0.35
C VAL A 174 -18.06 -10.41 0.29
N THR A 175 -17.57 -10.59 -0.94
CA THR A 175 -16.16 -10.72 -1.29
C THR A 175 -15.56 -9.34 -1.54
N PHE A 176 -14.45 -9.04 -0.85
CA PHE A 176 -13.70 -7.80 -1.01
C PHE A 176 -12.45 -8.08 -1.84
N TYR A 177 -12.40 -7.55 -3.06
CA TYR A 177 -11.20 -7.62 -3.90
C TYR A 177 -10.14 -6.61 -3.47
N ASP A 178 -8.91 -6.84 -3.92
CA ASP A 178 -7.83 -5.86 -3.80
C ASP A 178 -8.20 -4.57 -4.57
N ALA A 179 -8.05 -3.42 -3.91
CA ALA A 179 -8.20 -2.15 -4.60
C ALA A 179 -6.93 -1.85 -5.38
N LEU A 180 -7.05 -1.88 -6.71
CA LEU A 180 -5.97 -1.60 -7.62
C LEU A 180 -6.01 -0.13 -8.04
N PRO A 181 -4.86 0.57 -8.11
CA PRO A 181 -4.86 1.94 -8.58
C PRO A 181 -5.25 2.00 -10.05
N ILE A 182 -6.02 3.02 -10.41
CA ILE A 182 -6.35 3.30 -11.80
C ILE A 182 -5.03 3.65 -12.51
N PRO A 183 -4.73 3.09 -13.69
CA PRO A 183 -3.51 3.40 -14.45
C PRO A 183 -3.28 4.91 -14.55
N GLU A 184 -2.02 5.34 -14.47
CA GLU A 184 -1.59 6.75 -14.52
C GLU A 184 -2.08 7.65 -13.36
N SER A 185 -2.91 7.14 -12.44
CA SER A 185 -3.48 7.98 -11.36
C SER A 185 -2.67 7.98 -10.06
N VAL A 186 -1.66 7.12 -9.94
CA VAL A 186 -0.96 6.85 -8.69
C VAL A 186 0.42 7.50 -8.66
N GLN A 187 0.76 8.08 -7.53
CA GLN A 187 2.07 8.67 -7.25
C GLN A 187 2.56 8.22 -5.87
N ILE A 188 3.87 8.08 -5.76
CA ILE A 188 4.54 7.69 -4.53
C ILE A 188 5.37 8.85 -4.03
N HIS A 189 5.46 9.02 -2.70
CA HIS A 189 6.08 10.15 -2.06
C HIS A 189 6.99 9.68 -0.92
N SER A 190 8.10 10.38 -0.75
CA SER A 190 8.96 10.23 0.42
C SER A 190 8.35 11.01 1.57
N ASP A 191 8.29 10.39 2.74
CA ASP A 191 7.72 10.96 3.96
C ASP A 191 8.60 10.60 5.17
N VAL A 192 8.46 11.31 6.29
CA VAL A 192 9.31 11.13 7.46
C VAL A 192 8.46 11.13 8.73
N MET A 193 8.70 10.14 9.60
CA MET A 193 8.14 10.12 10.95
C MET A 193 9.26 10.36 11.95
N ASN A 194 9.08 11.32 12.86
CA ASN A 194 9.99 11.51 13.98
C ASN A 194 9.42 10.81 15.22
N VAL A 195 10.12 9.80 15.71
CA VAL A 195 9.81 9.20 17.02
C VAL A 195 10.64 9.92 18.06
N HIS A 196 9.97 10.55 19.02
CA HIS A 196 10.63 11.31 20.09
C HIS A 196 11.01 10.44 21.29
N HIS A 197 10.40 9.26 21.52
CA HIS A 197 10.68 8.44 22.72
C HIS A 197 10.90 6.96 22.39
N SER A 198 11.87 6.64 21.54
CA SER A 198 12.13 5.25 21.13
C SER A 198 12.52 4.31 22.28
N GLU A 199 13.12 4.82 23.35
CA GLU A 199 13.53 4.03 24.53
C GLU A 199 12.38 3.73 25.48
N TYR A 200 11.45 4.68 25.69
CA TYR A 200 10.23 4.44 26.48
C TYR A 200 9.35 3.34 25.87
N TYR A 201 9.19 3.35 24.54
CA TYR A 201 8.41 2.31 23.83
C TYR A 201 9.10 0.94 23.79
N ARG A 202 10.43 0.85 23.98
CA ARG A 202 11.16 -0.43 24.02
C ARG A 202 11.11 -1.10 25.38
N ASP A 203 11.39 -0.37 26.45
CA ASP A 203 11.63 -0.98 27.77
C ASP A 203 10.62 -0.57 28.85
N GLY A 204 9.79 0.46 28.64
CA GLY A 204 8.76 0.91 29.59
C GLY A 204 9.28 1.36 30.97
N LYS A 205 10.60 1.38 31.19
CA LYS A 205 11.28 1.67 32.46
C LYS A 205 11.87 3.08 32.54
N THR A 206 12.16 3.69 31.40
CA THR A 206 12.73 5.05 31.33
C THR A 206 11.59 6.04 31.12
N PRO A 207 11.28 6.95 32.07
CA PRO A 207 10.23 7.93 31.88
C PRO A 207 10.52 8.79 30.63
N PRO A 208 9.50 9.13 29.83
CA PRO A 208 9.69 9.95 28.64
C PRO A 208 10.25 11.31 29.06
N ALA A 209 11.37 11.70 28.47
CA ALA A 209 12.05 12.95 28.79
C ALA A 209 11.99 13.90 27.60
N ASP A 210 11.70 15.18 27.86
CA ASP A 210 11.49 16.21 26.82
C ASP A 210 12.75 16.54 25.97
N TRP A 211 13.90 15.95 26.31
CA TRP A 211 15.19 16.16 25.63
C TRP A 211 15.63 15.00 24.73
N ASP A 212 14.77 14.00 24.51
CA ASP A 212 15.08 12.92 23.58
C ASP A 212 15.15 13.43 22.13
N SER A 213 16.25 13.10 21.44
CA SER A 213 16.46 13.52 20.05
C SER A 213 15.52 12.78 19.11
N PRO A 214 14.78 13.47 18.23
CA PRO A 214 13.90 12.80 17.28
C PRO A 214 14.71 11.87 16.41
N THR A 215 14.25 10.62 16.27
CA THR A 215 14.79 9.69 15.27
C THR A 215 13.92 9.75 14.02
N PRO A 216 14.39 10.37 12.92
CA PRO A 216 13.65 10.40 11.66
C PRO A 216 13.65 9.01 11.03
N ILE A 217 12.46 8.50 10.77
CA ILE A 217 12.22 7.23 10.10
C ILE A 217 11.58 7.55 8.76
N PRO A 218 12.35 7.49 7.65
CA PRO A 218 11.81 7.73 6.32
C PRO A 218 10.89 6.57 5.93
N PHE A 219 9.76 6.90 5.31
CA PHE A 219 8.81 5.92 4.80
C PHE A 219 8.17 6.40 3.50
N ILE A 220 7.48 5.49 2.83
CA ILE A 220 6.78 5.78 1.59
C ILE A 220 5.29 6.02 1.85
N SER A 221 4.75 7.07 1.25
CA SER A 221 3.31 7.33 1.17
C SER A 221 2.82 7.42 -0.28
N VAL A 222 1.52 7.24 -0.48
CA VAL A 222 0.89 7.09 -1.80
C VAL A 222 -0.26 8.09 -1.93
N THR A 223 -0.46 8.62 -3.12
CA THR A 223 -1.68 9.35 -3.52
C THR A 223 -2.17 8.80 -4.85
N GLY A 224 -3.48 8.77 -5.05
CA GLY A 224 -4.05 8.41 -6.34
C GLY A 224 -5.50 7.98 -6.28
N ARG A 225 -5.99 7.41 -7.38
CA ARG A 225 -7.33 6.82 -7.48
C ARG A 225 -7.24 5.30 -7.52
N PHE A 226 -8.14 4.64 -6.80
CA PHE A 226 -8.20 3.19 -6.69
C PHE A 226 -9.58 2.70 -7.13
N LEU A 227 -9.61 1.62 -7.90
CA LEU A 227 -10.84 0.92 -8.22
C LEU A 227 -11.09 -0.13 -7.15
N ILE A 228 -12.19 0.02 -6.42
CA ILE A 228 -12.65 -0.91 -5.39
C ILE A 228 -13.76 -1.76 -5.99
N ALA A 229 -13.64 -3.09 -5.86
CA ALA A 229 -14.64 -4.02 -6.36
C ALA A 229 -15.14 -4.94 -5.24
N LEU A 230 -16.46 -5.11 -5.16
CA LEU A 230 -17.13 -5.99 -4.23
C LEU A 230 -18.08 -6.93 -5.00
N GLU A 231 -18.06 -8.22 -4.66
CA GLU A 231 -18.95 -9.23 -5.24
C GLU A 231 -19.81 -9.84 -4.13
N GLY A 232 -21.08 -10.12 -4.43
CA GLY A 232 -22.00 -10.72 -3.47
C GLY A 232 -23.45 -10.38 -3.77
N GLN A 233 -24.32 -10.63 -2.80
CA GLN A 233 -25.74 -10.26 -2.93
C GLN A 233 -25.87 -8.71 -3.00
N PRO A 234 -26.58 -8.14 -4.00
CA PRO A 234 -26.62 -6.70 -4.26
C PRO A 234 -26.91 -5.82 -3.04
N LYS A 235 -27.85 -6.25 -2.17
CA LYS A 235 -28.20 -5.53 -0.93
C LYS A 235 -27.01 -5.39 0.02
N TRP A 236 -26.27 -6.48 0.23
CA TRP A 236 -25.11 -6.49 1.12
C TRP A 236 -23.91 -5.76 0.52
N VAL A 237 -23.73 -5.84 -0.79
CA VAL A 237 -22.68 -5.09 -1.49
C VAL A 237 -22.90 -3.57 -1.39
N ARG A 238 -24.12 -3.09 -1.63
CA ARG A 238 -24.46 -1.67 -1.45
C ARG A 238 -24.23 -1.22 -0.01
N THR A 239 -24.65 -2.04 0.95
CA THR A 239 -24.42 -1.77 2.38
C THR A 239 -22.92 -1.69 2.68
N ALA A 240 -22.12 -2.63 2.18
CA ALA A 240 -20.66 -2.63 2.35
C ALA A 240 -20.01 -1.37 1.76
N PHE A 241 -20.45 -0.87 0.60
CA PHE A 241 -19.97 0.39 0.04
C PHE A 241 -20.34 1.61 0.89
N GLN A 242 -21.56 1.64 1.45
CA GLN A 242 -21.95 2.71 2.37
C GLN A 242 -21.10 2.72 3.65
N ILE A 243 -20.83 1.53 4.21
CA ILE A 243 -19.92 1.36 5.36
C ILE A 243 -18.52 1.84 4.99
N LEU A 244 -17.98 1.40 3.85
CA LEU A 244 -16.65 1.80 3.38
C LEU A 244 -16.55 3.31 3.15
N ARG A 245 -17.57 3.93 2.56
CA ARG A 245 -17.61 5.40 2.37
C ARG A 245 -17.41 6.12 3.70
N LEU A 246 -18.18 5.75 4.73
CA LEU A 246 -18.06 6.36 6.05
C LEU A 246 -16.71 6.04 6.70
N ALA A 247 -16.28 4.78 6.62
CA ALA A 247 -15.02 4.33 7.20
C ALA A 247 -13.80 5.05 6.58
N PHE A 248 -13.79 5.27 5.28
CA PHE A 248 -12.73 6.02 4.61
C PHE A 248 -12.67 7.48 5.04
N CYS A 249 -13.81 8.13 5.25
CA CYS A 249 -13.86 9.53 5.68
C CYS A 249 -13.46 9.70 7.15
N TYR A 250 -13.97 8.86 8.05
CA TYR A 250 -13.80 9.06 9.50
C TYR A 250 -12.59 8.34 10.10
N VAL A 251 -12.32 7.12 9.63
CA VAL A 251 -11.26 6.27 10.21
C VAL A 251 -10.02 6.21 9.33
N GLY A 252 -10.18 6.08 8.02
CA GLY A 252 -9.08 5.90 7.07
C GLY A 252 -8.51 4.48 7.02
N VAL A 253 -7.91 4.12 5.88
CA VAL A 253 -7.33 2.80 5.60
C VAL A 253 -5.80 2.83 5.68
N GLY A 254 -5.19 1.70 6.04
CA GLY A 254 -3.75 1.59 6.17
C GLY A 254 -3.24 2.02 7.54
N ALA A 255 -2.00 2.50 7.59
CA ALA A 255 -1.31 2.86 8.82
C ALA A 255 -1.36 4.37 9.08
N LYS A 256 -1.07 4.77 10.33
CA LYS A 256 -1.03 6.18 10.79
C LYS A 256 -2.35 6.95 10.58
N SER A 257 -3.48 6.25 10.65
CA SER A 257 -4.78 6.85 10.38
C SER A 257 -5.26 7.83 11.45
N SER A 258 -4.69 7.77 12.67
CA SER A 258 -4.86 8.77 13.73
C SER A 258 -4.20 10.11 13.40
N SER A 259 -3.16 10.11 12.57
CA SER A 259 -2.43 11.29 12.11
C SER A 259 -2.97 11.82 10.76
N GLY A 260 -4.15 11.36 10.34
CA GLY A 260 -4.82 11.82 9.12
C GLY A 260 -4.49 11.03 7.85
N TYR A 261 -3.61 10.04 7.89
CA TYR A 261 -3.30 9.22 6.71
C TYR A 261 -4.48 8.33 6.31
N GLY A 262 -4.51 7.99 5.02
CA GLY A 262 -5.41 6.97 4.49
C GLY A 262 -6.87 7.37 4.41
N ARG A 263 -7.17 8.68 4.35
CA ARG A 263 -8.51 9.18 4.05
C ARG A 263 -8.78 9.10 2.55
N LEU A 264 -9.91 8.50 2.18
CA LEU A 264 -10.37 8.39 0.80
C LEU A 264 -11.79 8.95 0.66
N ARG A 265 -12.09 9.44 -0.53
CA ARG A 265 -13.44 9.80 -0.98
C ARG A 265 -13.90 8.75 -1.99
N LEU A 266 -14.94 8.01 -1.61
CA LEU A 266 -15.60 7.05 -2.48
C LEU A 266 -16.58 7.79 -3.40
N ILE A 267 -16.44 7.60 -4.70
CA ILE A 267 -17.34 8.16 -5.72
C ILE A 267 -18.52 7.19 -5.85
N LEU A 268 -19.67 7.59 -5.33
CA LEU A 268 -20.92 6.81 -5.44
C LEU A 268 -21.66 7.15 -6.74
N GLU A 269 -22.40 6.17 -7.25
CA GLU A 269 -23.35 6.39 -8.34
C GLU A 269 -24.70 6.87 -7.79
N LYS A 270 -25.52 7.49 -8.65
CA LYS A 270 -26.83 8.07 -8.26
C LYS A 270 -27.80 7.06 -7.63
N ASP A 271 -27.62 5.77 -7.87
CA ASP A 271 -28.50 4.69 -7.40
C ASP A 271 -28.14 4.15 -6.00
N ASP A 272 -27.10 4.69 -5.36
CA ASP A 272 -26.62 4.29 -4.02
C ASP A 272 -27.12 5.23 -2.89
N ALA A 273 -27.92 6.25 -3.24
CA ALA A 273 -28.48 7.26 -2.33
C ALA A 273 -29.82 6.84 -1.71
#